data_AF-A0A2T5Y9V0-F1
#
_entry.id   AF-A0A2T5Y9V0-F1
#
_cell.length_a   1.000
_cell.length_b   1.000
_cell.length_c   1.000
_cell.angle_alpha   90.00
_cell.angle_beta   90.00
_cell.angle_gamma   90.00
#
_symmetry.space_group_name_H-M   'P 1'
#
loop_
_entity.id
_entity.type
_entity.pdbx_description
1 polymer ?
#
loop_
_entity_poly.entity_id
_entity_poly.type
_entity_poly.pdbx_seq_one_letter_code
_entity_poly.pdbx_strand_id
1 'polypeptide(L)'
;MEDVKKTKGGRPKLSPDLKRARQVKLTFSDSEYRQLEAEMTAAGHESLSVYLRKKALAQPDDFIANPKELIAVLDKLGPEISRVGNNINQVARYVNYLKANNMINLQFLADFNRYMIEFGAIEKELVKALRSFLRIAAARFKKIK
;
A
#
# COMPACT_ATOMS: atom_id res chain seq x y z
N MET A 1 35.25 -2.28 -19.14
CA MET A 1 34.78 -3.64 -18.80
C MET A 1 35.94 -4.30 -18.08
N GLU A 2 35.85 -4.44 -16.76
CA GLU A 2 36.93 -5.02 -15.95
C GLU A 2 36.45 -6.35 -15.38
N ASP A 3 37.09 -7.43 -15.84
CA ASP A 3 36.75 -8.81 -15.53
C ASP A 3 37.07 -9.15 -14.07
N VAL A 4 36.03 -9.26 -13.24
CA VAL A 4 36.16 -9.74 -11.85
C VAL A 4 36.38 -11.26 -11.87
N LYS A 5 37.64 -11.68 -11.73
CA LYS A 5 38.06 -13.08 -11.50
C LYS A 5 37.24 -13.73 -10.37
N LYS A 6 36.42 -14.73 -10.70
CA LYS A 6 35.69 -15.57 -9.73
C LYS A 6 36.66 -16.48 -8.97
N THR A 7 36.83 -16.23 -7.67
CA THR A 7 37.59 -17.12 -6.76
C THR A 7 36.76 -18.34 -6.36
N LYS A 8 37.36 -19.53 -6.42
CA LYS A 8 36.76 -20.81 -5.99
C LYS A 8 36.49 -20.80 -4.48
N GLY A 9 35.21 -20.92 -4.08
CA GLY A 9 34.83 -21.55 -2.81
C GLY A 9 34.53 -20.69 -1.57
N GLY A 10 34.14 -19.41 -1.70
CA GLY A 10 33.76 -18.59 -0.52
C GLY A 10 32.56 -17.66 -0.78
N ARG A 11 31.91 -17.19 0.29
CA ARG A 11 30.85 -16.16 0.20
C ARG A 11 31.43 -14.96 -0.57
N PRO A 12 30.77 -14.51 -1.66
CA PRO A 12 31.24 -13.37 -2.44
C PRO A 12 31.53 -12.16 -1.55
N LYS A 13 32.65 -11.47 -1.79
CA LYS A 13 32.97 -10.22 -1.09
C LYS A 13 31.85 -9.21 -1.38
N LEU A 14 31.19 -8.75 -0.32
CA LEU A 14 30.17 -7.71 -0.43
C LEU A 14 30.83 -6.42 -0.92
N SER A 15 30.19 -5.69 -1.84
CA SER A 15 30.70 -4.39 -2.25
C SER A 15 30.87 -3.47 -1.04
N PRO A 16 31.87 -2.57 -1.04
CA PRO A 16 32.10 -1.66 0.07
C PRO A 16 30.86 -0.83 0.42
N ASP A 17 30.04 -0.48 -0.58
CA ASP A 17 28.82 0.32 -0.40
C ASP A 17 27.68 -0.45 0.31
N LEU A 18 27.65 -1.78 0.18
CA LEU A 18 26.67 -2.64 0.85
C LEU A 18 27.13 -3.07 2.25
N LYS A 19 28.41 -2.86 2.58
CA LYS A 19 28.97 -3.26 3.86
C LYS A 19 28.57 -2.28 4.95
N ARG A 20 27.84 -2.79 5.94
CA ARG A 20 27.42 -2.04 7.13
C ARG A 20 28.64 -1.83 8.05
N ALA A 21 29.40 -0.76 7.81
CA ALA A 21 30.69 -0.52 8.47
C ALA A 21 30.63 0.46 9.68
N ARG A 22 29.57 1.27 9.79
CA ARG A 22 29.42 2.27 10.87
C ARG A 22 28.30 1.88 11.84
N GLN A 23 28.54 2.09 13.13
CA GLN A 23 27.61 1.82 14.23
C GLN A 23 27.18 3.13 14.90
N VAL A 24 25.92 3.19 15.32
CA VAL A 24 25.36 4.25 16.17
C VAL A 24 24.97 3.60 17.48
N LYS A 25 25.40 4.18 18.62
CA LYS A 25 25.05 3.70 19.97
C LYS A 25 24.02 4.67 20.56
N LEU A 26 22.90 4.11 21.03
CA LEU A 26 21.81 4.84 21.69
C LEU A 26 21.54 4.19 23.04
N THR A 27 21.06 4.97 23.99
CA THR A 27 20.69 4.50 25.33
C THR A 27 19.26 4.95 25.59
N PHE A 28 18.43 4.01 26.02
CA PHE A 28 17.02 4.22 26.27
C PHE A 28 16.75 3.87 27.73
N SER A 29 15.79 4.57 28.34
CA SER A 29 15.15 4.14 29.57
C SER A 29 14.29 2.89 29.33
N ASP A 30 13.94 2.16 30.40
CA ASP A 30 13.10 0.97 30.32
C ASP A 30 11.73 1.25 29.68
N SER A 31 11.15 2.43 29.92
CA SER A 31 9.86 2.82 29.35
C SER A 31 9.96 3.05 27.85
N GLU A 32 10.99 3.77 27.39
CA GLU A 32 11.26 4.02 25.97
C GLU A 32 11.56 2.70 25.24
N TYR A 33 12.31 1.81 25.87
CA TYR A 33 12.66 0.52 25.28
C TYR A 33 11.42 -0.36 25.09
N ARG A 34 10.52 -0.42 26.08
CA ARG A 34 9.23 -1.13 25.95
C ARG A 34 8.34 -0.54 24.87
N GLN A 35 8.31 0.78 24.73
CA GLN A 35 7.56 1.44 23.64
C GLN A 35 8.12 1.05 22.27
N LEU A 36 9.44 1.05 22.12
CA LEU A 36 10.10 0.62 20.88
C LEU A 36 9.83 -0.84 20.55
N GLU A 37 9.83 -1.74 21.54
CA GLU A 37 9.47 -3.16 21.33
C GLU A 37 8.00 -3.33 20.94
N ALA A 38 7.10 -2.61 21.58
CA ALA A 38 5.68 -2.63 21.22
C ALA A 38 5.45 -2.12 19.80
N GLU A 39 6.10 -1.02 19.42
CA GLU A 39 6.01 -0.43 18.09
C GLU A 39 6.63 -1.33 17.02
N MET A 40 7.78 -1.95 17.32
CA MET A 40 8.43 -2.94 16.46
C MET A 40 7.51 -4.14 16.20
N THR A 41 6.90 -4.67 17.26
CA THR A 41 6.00 -5.82 17.20
C THR A 41 4.74 -5.47 16.42
N ALA A 42 4.15 -4.30 16.67
CA ALA A 42 3.01 -3.77 15.92
C ALA A 42 3.35 -3.56 14.43
N ALA A 43 4.57 -3.15 14.13
CA ALA A 43 5.08 -3.02 12.77
C ALA A 43 5.49 -4.36 12.12
N GLY A 44 5.42 -5.48 12.84
CA GLY A 44 5.70 -6.83 12.34
C GLY A 44 7.17 -7.09 12.02
N HIS A 45 8.11 -6.50 12.78
CA HIS A 45 9.53 -6.87 12.69
C HIS A 45 9.95 -7.71 13.89
N GLU A 46 10.87 -8.64 13.67
CA GLU A 46 11.42 -9.53 14.71
C GLU A 46 12.67 -8.97 15.38
N SER A 47 13.27 -7.91 14.83
CA SER A 47 14.52 -7.33 15.33
C SER A 47 14.45 -5.82 15.41
N LEU A 48 14.75 -5.30 16.61
CA LEU A 48 14.70 -3.87 16.91
C LEU A 48 15.68 -3.07 16.04
N SER A 49 16.89 -3.61 15.85
CA SER A 49 17.91 -3.00 15.00
C SER A 49 17.49 -2.93 13.52
N VAL A 50 16.73 -3.93 13.04
CA VAL A 50 16.19 -3.94 11.68
C VAL A 50 15.07 -2.92 11.55
N TYR A 51 14.16 -2.88 12.54
CA TYR A 51 13.07 -1.93 12.61
C TYR A 51 13.55 -0.48 12.65
N LEU A 52 14.43 -0.15 13.61
CA LEU A 52 14.98 1.20 13.79
C LEU A 52 15.74 1.67 12.55
N ARG A 53 16.51 0.79 11.90
CA ARG A 53 17.21 1.16 10.67
C ARG A 53 16.24 1.45 9.52
N LYS A 54 15.21 0.62 9.33
CA LYS A 54 14.19 0.88 8.32
C LYS A 54 13.42 2.16 8.63
N LYS A 55 13.12 2.42 9.90
CA LYS A 55 12.46 3.65 10.36
C LYS A 55 13.32 4.90 10.11
N ALA A 56 14.62 4.82 10.39
CA ALA A 56 15.54 5.93 10.17
C ALA A 56 15.88 6.19 8.69
N LEU A 57 15.77 5.16 7.84
CA LEU A 57 16.06 5.26 6.40
C LEU A 57 14.80 5.36 5.54
N ALA A 58 13.62 5.31 6.15
CA ALA A 58 12.37 5.41 5.43
C ALA A 58 12.25 6.78 4.78
N GLN A 59 11.96 6.79 3.48
CA GLN A 59 11.52 8.01 2.81
C GLN A 59 10.09 8.35 3.23
N PRO A 60 9.60 9.59 3.00
CA PRO A 60 8.21 9.97 3.32
C PRO A 60 7.16 9.00 2.75
N ASP A 61 7.48 8.34 1.63
CA ASP A 61 6.61 7.37 0.97
C ASP A 61 6.79 5.92 1.45
N ASP A 62 7.78 5.64 2.32
CA ASP A 62 8.01 4.30 2.85
C ASP A 62 7.01 3.98 3.97
N PHE A 63 6.03 3.14 3.63
CA PHE A 63 4.96 2.73 4.52
C PHE A 63 5.48 1.82 5.66
N ILE A 64 5.71 2.41 6.84
CA ILE A 64 5.93 1.69 8.10
C ILE A 64 4.64 1.71 8.92
N ALA A 65 3.49 1.38 8.31
CA ALA A 65 2.26 1.29 9.09
C ALA A 65 2.11 -0.07 9.77
N ASN A 66 1.41 -0.05 10.90
CA ASN A 66 0.90 -1.22 11.58
C ASN A 66 -0.14 -1.91 10.67
N PRO A 67 0.00 -3.22 10.35
CA PRO A 67 -0.97 -3.95 9.54
C PRO A 67 -2.41 -3.90 10.09
N LYS A 68 -2.59 -3.74 11.41
CA LYS A 68 -3.92 -3.60 12.02
C LYS A 68 -4.58 -2.28 11.69
N GLU A 69 -3.83 -1.18 11.72
CA GLU A 69 -4.33 0.14 11.33
C GLU A 69 -4.68 0.17 9.85
N LEU A 70 -3.90 -0.52 9.02
CA LEU A 70 -4.18 -0.69 7.60
C LEU A 70 -5.51 -1.39 7.35
N ILE A 71 -5.75 -2.54 8.01
CA ILE A 71 -7.02 -3.27 7.87
C ILE A 71 -8.19 -2.40 8.35
N ALA A 72 -8.02 -1.67 9.46
CA ALA A 72 -9.06 -0.79 9.98
C ALA A 72 -9.43 0.35 9.01
N VAL A 73 -8.48 0.88 8.23
CA VAL A 73 -8.76 1.89 7.20
C VAL A 73 -9.51 1.25 6.02
N LEU A 74 -9.13 0.05 5.60
CA LEU A 74 -9.83 -0.68 4.53
C LEU A 74 -11.26 -1.05 4.92
N ASP A 75 -11.49 -1.46 6.16
CA ASP A 75 -12.82 -1.78 6.70
C ASP A 75 -13.76 -0.55 6.68
N LYS A 76 -13.21 0.66 6.84
CA LYS A 76 -13.98 1.91 6.71
C LYS A 76 -14.30 2.26 5.26
N LEU A 77 -13.42 1.90 4.33
CA LEU A 77 -13.59 2.20 2.91
C LEU A 77 -14.62 1.29 2.23
N GLY A 78 -14.72 0.03 2.65
CA GLY A 78 -15.65 -0.95 2.08
C GLY A 78 -17.12 -0.49 2.04
N PRO A 79 -17.69 0.01 3.16
CA PRO A 79 -19.06 0.54 3.19
C PRO A 79 -19.29 1.73 2.25
N GLU A 80 -18.29 2.62 2.09
CA GLU A 80 -18.38 3.75 1.17
C GLU A 80 -18.45 3.28 -0.30
N ILE A 81 -17.60 2.32 -0.67
CA ILE A 81 -17.62 1.71 -2.01
C ILE A 81 -18.97 1.02 -2.26
N SER A 82 -19.51 0.32 -1.26
CA SER A 82 -20.82 -0.33 -1.35
C SER A 82 -21.95 0.67 -1.59
N ARG A 83 -21.94 1.82 -0.90
CA ARG A 83 -22.89 2.92 -1.14
C ARG A 83 -22.78 3.50 -2.54
N VAL A 84 -21.56 3.73 -3.03
CA VAL A 84 -21.32 4.19 -4.40
C VAL A 84 -21.86 3.19 -5.42
N GLY A 85 -21.60 1.89 -5.24
CA GLY A 85 -22.12 0.83 -6.11
C GLY A 85 -23.65 0.78 -6.13
N ASN A 86 -24.30 0.96 -4.98
CA ASN A 86 -25.77 1.03 -4.91
C ASN A 86 -26.32 2.22 -5.68
N ASN A 87 -25.69 3.40 -5.58
CA ASN A 87 -26.10 4.59 -6.32
C ASN A 87 -25.97 4.37 -7.84
N ILE A 88 -24.87 3.75 -8.30
CA ILE A 88 -24.67 3.42 -9.71
C ILE A 88 -25.76 2.46 -10.20
N ASN A 89 -26.11 1.45 -9.41
CA ASN A 89 -27.19 0.53 -9.74
C ASN A 89 -28.56 1.24 -9.85
N GLN A 90 -28.83 2.21 -8.98
CA GLN A 90 -30.06 3.01 -9.05
C GLN A 90 -30.09 3.84 -10.34
N VAL A 91 -28.99 4.51 -10.68
CA VAL A 91 -28.88 5.26 -11.93
C VAL A 91 -29.08 4.34 -13.13
N ALA A 92 -28.42 3.18 -13.17
CA ALA A 92 -28.58 2.21 -14.26
C ALA A 92 -30.04 1.75 -14.43
N ARG A 93 -30.75 1.48 -13.32
CA ARG A 93 -32.19 1.15 -13.35
C ARG A 93 -33.03 2.30 -13.91
N TYR A 94 -32.73 3.53 -13.50
CA TYR A 94 -33.43 4.72 -13.99
C TYR A 94 -33.20 4.95 -15.48
N VAL A 95 -31.96 4.79 -15.96
CA VAL A 95 -31.64 4.87 -17.40
C VAL A 95 -32.39 3.80 -18.18
N ASN A 96 -32.45 2.56 -17.68
CA ASN A 96 -33.20 1.47 -18.32
C ASN A 96 -34.71 1.78 -18.38
N TYR A 97 -35.26 2.36 -17.32
CA TYR A 97 -36.65 2.82 -17.30
C TYR A 97 -36.90 3.92 -18.34
N LEU A 98 -36.05 4.94 -18.43
CA LEU A 98 -36.17 5.99 -19.44
C LEU A 98 -36.09 5.41 -20.86
N LYS A 99 -35.19 4.45 -21.08
CA LYS A 99 -35.03 3.76 -22.37
C LYS A 99 -36.31 3.03 -22.78
N ALA A 100 -36.88 2.25 -21.85
CA ALA A 100 -38.08 1.46 -22.10
C ALA A 100 -39.32 2.32 -22.42
N ASN A 101 -39.37 3.55 -21.91
CA ASN A 101 -40.48 4.48 -22.11
C ASN A 101 -40.21 5.53 -23.22
N ASN A 102 -39.13 5.40 -24.00
CA ASN A 102 -38.71 6.39 -25.01
C ASN A 102 -38.55 7.83 -24.48
N MET A 103 -38.19 7.98 -23.19
CA MET A 103 -38.01 9.28 -22.53
C MET A 103 -36.55 9.72 -22.45
N ILE A 104 -35.65 9.04 -23.16
CA ILE A 104 -34.23 9.39 -23.17
C ILE A 104 -34.00 10.65 -23.99
N ASN A 105 -33.43 11.67 -23.37
CA ASN A 105 -32.87 12.82 -24.05
C ASN A 105 -31.38 12.56 -24.40
N LEU A 106 -30.98 12.94 -25.61
CA LEU A 106 -29.59 12.88 -26.09
C LEU A 106 -28.59 13.61 -25.17
N GLN A 107 -28.99 14.74 -24.60
CA GLN A 107 -28.15 15.49 -23.66
C GLN A 107 -27.89 14.68 -22.39
N PHE A 108 -28.93 14.04 -21.85
CA PHE A 108 -28.80 13.18 -20.67
C PHE A 108 -27.88 11.99 -20.93
N LEU A 109 -27.96 11.34 -22.10
CA LEU A 109 -27.04 10.26 -22.48
C LEU A 109 -25.59 10.74 -22.59
N ALA A 110 -25.38 11.93 -23.17
CA ALA A 110 -24.05 12.52 -23.30
C ALA A 110 -23.42 12.79 -21.92
N ASP A 111 -24.18 13.41 -21.02
CA ASP A 111 -23.73 13.71 -19.66
C ASP A 111 -23.50 12.43 -18.84
N PHE A 112 -24.42 11.46 -18.93
CA PHE A 112 -24.26 10.16 -18.29
C PHE A 112 -22.98 9.45 -18.74
N ASN A 113 -22.73 9.37 -20.04
CA ASN A 113 -21.51 8.75 -20.57
C ASN A 113 -20.25 9.47 -20.10
N ARG A 114 -20.26 10.81 -20.05
CA ARG A 114 -19.13 11.59 -19.54
C ARG A 114 -18.81 11.24 -18.09
N TYR A 115 -19.82 11.26 -17.21
CA TYR A 115 -19.64 10.93 -15.79
C TYR A 115 -19.20 9.47 -15.58
N MET A 116 -19.70 8.52 -16.38
CA MET A 116 -19.27 7.12 -16.30
C MET A 116 -17.81 6.93 -16.71
N ILE A 117 -17.32 7.70 -17.68
CA ILE A 117 -15.90 7.71 -18.07
C ILE A 117 -15.03 8.27 -16.93
N GLU A 118 -15.42 9.41 -16.36
CA GLU A 118 -14.72 10.03 -15.22
C GLU A 118 -14.68 9.08 -14.02
N PHE A 119 -15.82 8.45 -13.70
CA PHE A 119 -15.91 7.45 -12.65
C PHE A 119 -14.97 6.27 -12.89
N GLY A 120 -14.94 5.72 -14.11
CA GLY A 120 -14.05 4.61 -14.46
C GLY A 120 -12.56 4.98 -14.36
N ALA A 121 -12.19 6.25 -14.57
CA ALA A 121 -10.83 6.72 -14.35
C ALA A 121 -10.48 6.72 -12.85
N ILE A 122 -11.37 7.24 -12.01
CA ILE A 122 -11.21 7.26 -10.55
C ILE A 122 -11.13 5.84 -9.98
N GLU A 123 -12.00 4.94 -10.45
CA GLU A 123 -11.99 3.53 -10.06
C GLU A 123 -10.64 2.87 -10.36
N LYS A 124 -10.09 3.10 -11.57
CA LYS A 124 -8.78 2.56 -11.94
C LYS A 124 -7.65 3.07 -11.06
N GLU A 125 -7.65 4.36 -10.73
CA GLU A 125 -6.66 4.95 -9.82
C GLU A 125 -6.78 4.35 -8.41
N LEU A 126 -8.01 4.21 -7.89
CA LEU A 126 -8.26 3.57 -6.60
C LEU A 126 -7.75 2.12 -6.57
N VAL A 127 -8.03 1.33 -7.62
CA VAL A 127 -7.57 -0.06 -7.72
C VAL A 127 -6.04 -0.13 -7.81
N LYS A 128 -5.39 0.77 -8.56
CA LYS A 128 -3.92 0.85 -8.61
C LYS A 128 -3.34 1.16 -7.23
N ALA A 129 -3.90 2.15 -6.53
CA ALA A 129 -3.48 2.51 -5.18
C ALA A 129 -3.61 1.29 -4.27
N LEU A 130 -4.80 0.67 -4.19
CA LEU A 130 -5.04 -0.53 -3.37
C LEU A 130 -4.08 -1.67 -3.70
N ARG A 131 -3.80 -1.95 -4.98
CA ARG A 131 -2.83 -2.98 -5.38
C ARG A 131 -1.40 -2.65 -4.97
N SER A 132 -0.99 -1.39 -5.11
CA SER A 132 0.33 -0.92 -4.64
C SER A 132 0.44 -1.11 -3.13
N PHE A 133 -0.58 -0.66 -2.39
CA PHE A 133 -0.71 -0.85 -0.95
C PHE A 133 -0.62 -2.33 -0.54
N LEU A 134 -1.37 -3.22 -1.21
CA LEU A 134 -1.35 -4.65 -0.92
C LEU A 134 -0.02 -5.32 -1.27
N ARG A 135 0.69 -4.87 -2.31
CA ARG A 135 2.05 -5.37 -2.63
C ARG A 135 3.03 -5.05 -1.52
N ILE A 136 2.99 -3.82 -1.00
CA ILE A 136 3.83 -3.39 0.12
C ILE A 136 3.55 -4.25 1.36
N ALA A 137 2.26 -4.49 1.66
CA ALA A 137 1.85 -5.37 2.76
C ALA A 137 2.33 -6.83 2.55
N ALA A 138 2.07 -7.41 1.37
CA ALA A 138 2.38 -8.81 1.05
C ALA A 138 3.89 -9.10 1.00
N ALA A 139 4.71 -8.19 0.47
CA ALA A 139 6.16 -8.32 0.46
C ALA A 139 6.77 -8.38 1.88
N ARG A 140 6.04 -7.87 2.87
CA ARG A 140 6.42 -7.92 4.29
C ARG A 140 6.04 -9.25 4.93
N PHE A 141 4.84 -9.77 4.67
CA PHE A 141 4.42 -11.10 5.17
C PHE A 141 5.25 -12.26 4.61
N LYS A 142 5.74 -12.17 3.37
CA LYS A 142 6.58 -13.21 2.76
C LYS A 142 8.00 -13.31 3.33
N LYS A 143 8.45 -12.30 4.10
CA LYS A 143 9.77 -12.28 4.76
C LYS A 143 9.75 -12.85 6.20
N ILE A 144 8.58 -13.28 6.68
CA ILE A 144 8.35 -13.85 8.02
C ILE A 144 8.25 -15.40 7.97
N LYS A 145 8.64 -16.01 6.84
CA LYS A 145 8.76 -17.48 6.69
C LYS A 145 10.20 -17.86 6.44
#